data_AF-A0A3D2XVX6-F1
#
_entry.id   AF-A0A3D2XVX6-F1
#
_cell.length_a   1.000
_cell.length_b   1.000
_cell.length_c   1.000
_cell.angle_alpha   90.00
_cell.angle_beta   90.00
_cell.angle_gamma   90.00
#
_symmetry.space_group_name_H-M   'P 1'
#
loop_
_entity.id
_entity.type
_entity.pdbx_description
1 polymer ?
#
loop_
_entity_poly.entity_id
_entity_poly.type
_entity_poly.pdbx_seq_one_letter_code
_entity_poly.pdbx_strand_id
1 'polypeptide(L)'
;FAGTQVASVGTAFATNLVAGDPYLSVALPGRMFSPVYRGMGYSTLNLSRSVEEGGTLMSPLIPWNAGGAFVISALGLGIAGDSLENLLYIPLAFACWTAPLIGIFYAYLGWFSPKASDEEREEWESSGADIAKFNDDGTPVAN
;
A
#
# COMPACT_ATOMS: atom_id res chain seq x y z
N PHE A 1 -11.55 2.00 -9.50
CA PHE A 1 -10.72 2.67 -8.46
C PHE A 1 -10.51 1.76 -7.27
N ALA A 2 -11.59 1.31 -6.59
CA ALA A 2 -11.48 0.37 -5.47
C ALA A 2 -10.61 -0.86 -5.77
N GLY A 3 -10.78 -1.49 -6.95
CA GLY A 3 -9.92 -2.61 -7.36
C GLY A 3 -8.43 -2.24 -7.44
N THR A 4 -8.09 -1.07 -7.97
CA THR A 4 -6.71 -0.54 -8.01
C THR A 4 -6.17 -0.29 -6.62
N GLN A 5 -6.99 0.24 -5.71
CA GLN A 5 -6.64 0.45 -4.29
C GLN A 5 -6.32 -0.88 -3.59
N VAL A 6 -7.16 -1.89 -3.76
CA VAL A 6 -6.93 -3.21 -3.17
C VAL A 6 -5.66 -3.83 -3.75
N ALA A 7 -5.43 -3.69 -5.07
CA ALA A 7 -4.25 -4.21 -5.73
C ALA A 7 -2.97 -3.51 -5.25
N SER A 8 -2.98 -2.18 -5.05
CA SER A 8 -1.82 -1.42 -4.59
C SER A 8 -1.46 -1.75 -3.14
N VAL A 9 -2.45 -1.77 -2.23
CA VAL A 9 -2.29 -2.23 -0.83
C VAL A 9 -1.76 -3.67 -0.80
N GLY A 10 -2.39 -4.57 -1.54
CA GLY A 10 -2.02 -5.99 -1.58
C GLY A 10 -0.62 -6.22 -2.15
N THR A 11 -0.25 -5.49 -3.20
CA THR A 11 1.10 -5.57 -3.79
C THR A 11 2.15 -5.04 -2.83
N ALA A 12 1.88 -3.94 -2.13
CA ALA A 12 2.76 -3.41 -1.09
C ALA A 12 2.95 -4.43 0.04
N PHE A 13 1.86 -5.01 0.54
CA PHE A 13 1.93 -6.05 1.55
C PHE A 13 2.71 -7.28 1.09
N ALA A 14 2.41 -7.80 -0.10
CA ALA A 14 3.09 -8.97 -0.65
C ALA A 14 4.59 -8.71 -0.86
N THR A 15 4.94 -7.51 -1.37
CA THR A 15 6.34 -7.09 -1.51
C THR A 15 7.03 -7.05 -0.16
N ASN A 16 6.38 -6.48 0.85
CA ASN A 16 6.93 -6.42 2.21
C ASN A 16 7.15 -7.82 2.79
N LEU A 17 6.14 -8.70 2.66
CA LEU A 17 6.17 -10.07 3.17
C LEU A 17 7.34 -10.88 2.58
N VAL A 18 7.59 -10.73 1.27
CA VAL A 18 8.65 -11.48 0.57
C VAL A 18 10.02 -10.83 0.76
N ALA A 19 10.12 -9.50 0.62
CA ALA A 19 11.40 -8.80 0.66
C ALA A 19 11.90 -8.53 2.09
N GLY A 20 11.00 -8.50 3.08
CA GLY A 20 11.33 -8.13 4.47
C GLY A 20 11.77 -6.67 4.63
N ASP A 21 11.55 -5.82 3.61
CA ASP A 21 11.99 -4.43 3.56
C ASP A 21 10.80 -3.49 3.30
N PRO A 22 10.44 -2.62 4.27
CA PRO A 22 9.34 -1.69 4.09
C PRO A 22 9.64 -0.62 3.02
N TYR A 23 10.90 -0.24 2.78
CA TYR A 23 11.24 0.74 1.75
C TYR A 23 10.93 0.21 0.35
N LEU A 24 11.34 -1.04 0.06
CA LEU A 24 11.00 -1.70 -1.20
C LEU A 24 9.49 -1.87 -1.37
N SER A 25 8.78 -2.18 -0.28
CA SER A 25 7.32 -2.35 -0.30
C SER A 25 6.54 -1.08 -0.63
N VAL A 26 7.15 0.10 -0.46
CA VAL A 26 6.54 1.39 -0.79
C VAL A 26 7.03 1.87 -2.17
N ALA A 27 8.34 1.83 -2.39
CA ALA A 27 8.96 2.38 -3.59
C ALA A 27 8.55 1.63 -4.87
N LEU A 28 8.53 0.29 -4.84
CA LEU A 28 8.21 -0.50 -6.02
C LEU A 28 6.73 -0.37 -6.41
N PRO A 29 5.74 -0.64 -5.53
CA PRO A 29 4.32 -0.47 -5.86
C PRO A 29 3.96 1.00 -6.14
N GLY A 30 4.57 1.95 -5.44
CA GLY A 30 4.38 3.37 -5.70
C GLY A 30 4.72 3.72 -7.15
N ARG A 31 5.84 3.23 -7.68
CA ARG A 31 6.22 3.43 -9.07
C ARG A 31 5.33 2.66 -10.04
N MET A 32 4.96 1.42 -9.72
CA MET A 32 4.13 0.56 -10.58
C MET A 32 2.70 1.12 -10.75
N PHE A 33 2.09 1.64 -9.69
CA PHE A 33 0.69 2.08 -9.71
C PHE A 33 0.52 3.58 -10.00
N SER A 34 1.57 4.41 -9.88
CA SER A 34 1.48 5.86 -10.16
C SER A 34 0.82 6.18 -11.50
N PRO A 35 1.19 5.55 -12.63
CA PRO A 35 0.57 5.85 -13.92
C PRO A 35 -0.90 5.49 -13.97
N VAL A 36 -1.30 4.41 -13.30
CA VAL A 36 -2.68 3.92 -13.25
C VAL A 36 -3.56 4.90 -12.48
N TYR A 37 -3.12 5.40 -11.33
CA TYR A 37 -3.90 6.38 -10.55
C TYR A 37 -4.10 7.69 -11.31
N ARG A 38 -3.03 8.19 -11.96
CA ARG A 38 -3.08 9.40 -12.80
C ARG A 38 -4.05 9.23 -13.96
N GLY A 39 -3.95 8.10 -14.68
CA GLY A 39 -4.83 7.82 -15.83
C GLY A 39 -6.30 7.64 -15.45
N MET A 40 -6.59 7.22 -14.22
CA MET A 40 -7.95 7.18 -13.68
C MET A 40 -8.45 8.53 -13.15
N GLY A 41 -7.62 9.58 -13.23
CA GLY A 41 -7.93 10.93 -12.76
C GLY A 41 -8.03 11.06 -11.24
N TYR A 42 -7.40 10.17 -10.48
CA TYR A 42 -7.32 10.23 -9.01
C TYR A 42 -5.99 10.83 -8.57
N SER A 43 -6.01 11.59 -7.47
CA SER A 43 -4.78 12.13 -6.88
C SER A 43 -3.85 10.98 -6.47
N THR A 44 -2.56 11.17 -6.67
CA THR A 44 -1.50 10.25 -6.22
C THR A 44 -1.43 10.15 -4.69
N LEU A 45 -2.10 11.05 -3.96
CA LEU A 45 -2.30 10.95 -2.52
C LEU A 45 -3.01 9.64 -2.13
N ASN A 46 -3.96 9.18 -2.94
CA ASN A 46 -4.63 7.89 -2.70
C ASN A 46 -3.65 6.72 -2.80
N LEU A 47 -2.73 6.79 -3.76
CA LEU A 47 -1.68 5.79 -3.92
C LEU A 47 -0.72 5.82 -2.73
N SER A 48 -0.27 7.01 -2.31
CA SER A 48 0.57 7.19 -1.13
C SER A 48 -0.03 6.55 0.12
N ARG A 49 -1.33 6.79 0.37
CA ARG A 49 -2.06 6.11 1.45
C ARG A 49 -2.04 4.58 1.28
N SER A 50 -2.30 4.08 0.08
CA SER A 50 -2.36 2.64 -0.18
C SER A 50 -1.05 1.92 0.11
N VAL A 51 0.07 2.50 -0.34
CA VAL A 51 1.39 1.90 -0.15
C VAL A 51 1.85 2.00 1.29
N GLU A 52 1.43 3.03 2.02
CA GLU A 52 1.69 3.15 3.46
C GLU A 52 0.89 2.12 4.27
N GLU A 53 -0.38 1.92 3.93
CA GLU A 53 -1.26 0.92 4.54
C GLU A 53 -0.78 -0.51 4.30
N GLY A 54 -0.33 -0.83 3.08
CA GLY A 54 0.16 -2.17 2.73
C GLY A 54 1.63 -2.40 3.07
N GLY A 55 2.46 -1.35 3.09
CA GLY A 55 3.89 -1.41 3.34
C GLY A 55 4.22 -1.17 4.80
N THR A 56 4.34 0.09 5.19
CA THR A 56 4.82 0.52 6.51
C THR A 56 3.96 -0.02 7.66
N LEU A 57 2.63 0.10 7.57
CA LEU A 57 1.73 -0.33 8.65
C LEU A 57 1.68 -1.85 8.81
N MET A 58 2.04 -2.61 7.78
CA MET A 58 2.13 -4.07 7.82
C MET A 58 3.49 -4.58 8.28
N SER A 59 4.52 -3.74 8.26
CA SER A 59 5.90 -4.11 8.62
C SER A 59 6.01 -4.79 10.00
N PRO A 60 5.34 -4.31 11.07
CA PRO A 60 5.39 -4.97 12.38
C PRO A 60 4.84 -6.40 12.38
N LEU A 61 3.93 -6.73 11.46
CA LEU A 61 3.27 -8.02 11.40
C LEU A 61 4.14 -9.12 10.77
N ILE A 62 5.27 -8.75 10.17
CA ILE A 62 6.16 -9.64 9.45
C ILE A 62 7.37 -9.92 10.36
N PRO A 63 7.47 -11.11 11.00
CA PRO A 63 8.48 -11.37 12.03
C PRO A 63 9.94 -11.26 11.55
N TRP A 64 10.17 -11.50 10.27
CA TRP A 64 11.47 -11.41 9.61
C TRP A 64 11.76 -10.03 9.00
N ASN A 65 10.86 -9.06 9.16
CA ASN A 65 11.10 -7.66 8.84
C ASN A 65 11.73 -6.95 10.06
N ALA A 66 12.54 -5.91 9.83
CA ALA A 66 13.05 -5.01 10.86
C ALA A 66 11.97 -4.51 11.85
N GLY A 67 10.77 -4.17 11.35
CA GLY A 67 9.64 -3.74 12.19
C GLY A 67 9.15 -4.83 13.13
N GLY A 68 8.98 -6.06 12.61
CA GLY A 68 8.60 -7.22 13.42
C GLY A 68 9.68 -7.59 14.44
N ALA A 69 10.95 -7.62 14.02
CA ALA A 69 12.08 -7.89 14.91
C ALA A 69 12.17 -6.88 16.06
N PHE A 70 11.88 -5.60 15.80
CA PHE A 70 11.80 -4.57 16.83
C PHE A 70 10.69 -4.84 17.84
N VAL A 71 9.46 -5.13 17.40
CA VAL A 71 8.33 -5.41 18.30
C VAL A 71 8.59 -6.65 19.15
N ILE A 72 9.12 -7.70 18.53
CA ILE A 72 9.47 -8.95 19.23
C ILE A 72 10.50 -8.66 20.33
N SER A 73 11.55 -7.90 20.01
CA SER A 73 12.60 -7.54 20.98
C SER A 73 12.07 -6.64 22.10
N ALA A 74 11.24 -5.65 21.77
CA ALA A 74 10.66 -4.71 22.73
C ALA A 74 9.73 -5.39 23.73
N LEU A 75 9.01 -6.43 23.29
CA LEU A 75 8.12 -7.23 24.13
C LEU A 75 8.85 -8.36 24.89
N GLY A 76 10.17 -8.53 24.67
CA GLY A 76 10.95 -9.62 25.26
C GLY A 76 10.54 -11.01 24.76
N LEU A 77 9.90 -11.07 23.59
CA LEU A 77 9.46 -12.31 22.98
C LEU A 77 10.67 -12.98 22.31
N GLY A 78 10.84 -14.29 22.53
CA GLY A 78 11.93 -15.04 21.92
C GLY A 78 11.59 -15.42 20.47
N ILE A 79 12.43 -15.05 19.51
CA ILE A 79 12.31 -15.52 18.11
C ILE A 79 12.71 -17.01 17.99
N ALA A 80 13.36 -17.57 19.03
CA ALA A 80 14.21 -18.76 18.93
C ALA A 80 13.62 -20.08 19.48
N GLY A 81 12.30 -20.25 19.51
CA GLY A 81 11.70 -21.53 19.90
C GLY A 81 10.41 -21.80 19.14
N ASP A 82 10.05 -23.07 18.97
CA ASP A 82 8.81 -23.58 18.33
C ASP A 82 7.48 -23.03 18.90
N SER A 83 7.53 -21.99 19.73
CA SER A 83 6.40 -21.32 20.35
C SER A 83 5.79 -20.28 19.41
N LEU A 84 4.80 -20.72 18.62
CA LEU A 84 3.84 -19.87 17.91
C LEU A 84 3.17 -18.82 18.82
N GLU A 85 3.21 -19.01 20.14
CA GLU A 85 2.74 -18.06 21.16
C GLU A 85 3.44 -16.69 21.06
N ASN A 86 4.72 -16.66 20.66
CA ASN A 86 5.47 -15.41 20.50
C ASN A 86 4.99 -14.58 19.29
N LEU A 87 4.14 -15.15 18.43
CA LEU A 87 3.53 -14.46 17.30
C LEU A 87 2.12 -13.95 17.60
N LEU A 88 1.60 -14.14 18.82
CA LEU A 88 0.26 -13.66 19.21
C LEU A 88 0.13 -12.14 19.17
N TYR A 89 1.23 -11.39 19.17
CA TYR A 89 1.18 -9.94 18.98
C TYR A 89 0.65 -9.56 17.58
N ILE A 90 0.87 -10.40 16.56
CA ILE A 90 0.44 -10.15 15.18
C ILE A 90 -1.08 -9.97 15.09
N PRO A 91 -1.93 -10.92 15.51
CA PRO A 91 -3.38 -10.71 15.47
C PRO A 91 -3.87 -9.60 16.42
N LEU A 92 -3.10 -9.28 17.47
CA LEU A 92 -3.44 -8.23 18.43
C LEU A 92 -3.01 -6.82 17.99
N ALA A 93 -2.22 -6.68 16.93
CA ALA A 93 -1.81 -5.40 16.37
C ALA A 93 -2.95 -4.74 15.58
N PHE A 94 -4.04 -4.39 16.27
CA PHE A 94 -5.29 -3.92 15.66
C PHE A 94 -5.10 -2.75 14.71
N ALA A 95 -4.24 -1.78 15.05
CA ALA A 95 -3.98 -0.62 14.19
C ALA A 95 -3.41 -1.01 12.81
N CYS A 96 -2.54 -2.02 12.77
CA CYS A 96 -1.96 -2.53 11.52
C CYS A 96 -3.03 -3.19 10.64
N TRP A 97 -4.01 -3.86 11.24
CA TRP A 97 -5.09 -4.53 10.52
C TRP A 97 -6.22 -3.57 10.12
N THR A 98 -6.60 -2.63 10.98
CA THR A 98 -7.74 -1.75 10.73
C THR A 98 -7.43 -0.69 9.69
N ALA A 99 -6.18 -0.20 9.60
CA ALA A 99 -5.78 0.83 8.65
C ALA A 99 -6.09 0.47 7.18
N PRO A 100 -5.58 -0.65 6.61
CA PRO A 100 -5.91 -1.03 5.23
C PRO A 100 -7.40 -1.35 5.05
N LEU A 101 -8.08 -1.89 6.07
CA LEU A 101 -9.50 -2.22 5.99
C LEU A 101 -10.32 -0.93 5.82
N ILE A 102 -9.99 0.11 6.59
CA ILE A 102 -10.61 1.43 6.48
C ILE A 102 -10.28 2.07 5.14
N GLY A 103 -9.02 2.04 4.70
CA GLY A 103 -8.59 2.61 3.42
C GLY A 103 -9.28 1.96 2.21
N ILE A 104 -9.38 0.63 2.21
CA ILE A 104 -10.12 -0.14 1.20
C ILE A 104 -11.61 0.19 1.26
N PHE A 105 -12.20 0.23 2.45
CA PHE A 105 -13.60 0.59 2.65
C PHE A 105 -13.92 1.99 2.09
N TYR A 106 -13.08 2.97 2.37
CA TYR A 106 -13.18 4.32 1.81
C TYR A 106 -13.12 4.33 0.28
N ALA A 107 -12.26 3.51 -0.32
CA ALA A 107 -12.18 3.41 -1.77
C ALA A 107 -13.43 2.77 -2.42
N TYR A 108 -14.10 1.85 -1.73
CA TYR A 108 -15.39 1.29 -2.20
C TYR A 108 -16.54 2.29 -2.07
N LEU A 109 -16.58 3.08 -1.00
CA LEU A 109 -17.60 4.11 -0.80
C LEU A 109 -17.33 5.41 -1.58
N GLY A 110 -16.13 5.57 -2.15
CA GLY A 110 -15.69 6.82 -2.75
C GLY A 110 -15.44 7.93 -1.72
N TRP A 111 -15.43 7.61 -0.43
CA TRP A 111 -15.13 8.56 0.64
C TRP A 111 -13.63 8.77 0.74
N PHE A 112 -13.23 9.98 1.10
CA PHE A 112 -11.81 10.35 1.28
C PHE A 112 -10.92 9.88 0.12
N SER A 113 -11.46 9.90 -1.11
CA SER A 113 -10.80 9.41 -2.32
C SER A 113 -10.66 10.57 -3.32
N PRO A 114 -9.81 11.57 -3.01
CA PRO A 114 -9.71 12.80 -3.79
C PRO A 114 -9.38 12.52 -5.26
N LYS A 115 -10.08 13.24 -6.13
CA LYS A 115 -9.75 13.34 -7.54
C LYS A 115 -8.53 14.24 -7.72
N ALA A 116 -7.82 14.03 -8.82
CA ALA A 116 -6.69 14.87 -9.17
C ALA A 116 -7.15 16.32 -9.34
N SER A 117 -6.48 17.27 -8.69
CA SER A 117 -6.71 18.70 -8.93
C SER A 117 -6.20 19.10 -10.33
N ASP A 118 -6.63 20.26 -10.82
CA ASP A 118 -6.11 20.79 -12.09
C ASP A 118 -4.60 21.07 -12.00
N GLU A 119 -4.13 21.55 -10.84
CA GLU A 119 -2.70 21.77 -10.56
C GLU A 119 -1.90 20.45 -10.59
N GLU A 120 -2.42 19.37 -10.00
CA GLU A 120 -1.76 18.05 -10.07
C GLU A 120 -1.67 17.55 -11.52
N ARG A 121 -2.71 17.79 -12.34
CA ARG A 121 -2.72 17.38 -13.75
C ARG A 121 -1.73 18.20 -14.57
N GLU A 122 -1.67 19.51 -14.38
CA GLU A 122 -0.69 20.39 -15.01
C GLU A 122 0.75 20.02 -14.61
N GLU A 123 0.97 19.64 -13.35
CA GLU A 123 2.27 19.15 -12.89
C GLU A 123 2.67 17.85 -13.60
N TRP A 124 1.73 16.90 -13.75
CA TRP A 124 2.01 15.64 -14.45
C TRP A 124 2.31 15.86 -15.93
N GLU A 125 1.60 16.77 -16.59
CA GLU A 125 1.83 17.11 -18.00
C GLU A 125 3.18 17.83 -18.18
N SER A 126 3.48 18.83 -17.36
CA SER A 126 4.72 19.61 -17.45
C SER A 126 5.99 18.81 -17.08
N SER A 127 5.87 17.85 -16.16
CA SER A 127 6.97 16.95 -15.78
C SER A 127 7.15 15.76 -16.73
N GLY A 128 6.24 15.55 -17.68
CA GLY A 128 6.26 14.38 -18.57
C GLY A 128 6.03 13.08 -17.81
N ALA A 129 5.22 13.12 -16.75
CA ALA A 129 4.95 11.96 -15.92
C ALA A 129 4.20 10.86 -16.69
N ASP A 130 4.52 9.61 -16.40
CA ASP A 130 3.78 8.48 -16.99
C ASP A 130 2.31 8.50 -16.54
N ILE A 131 1.39 8.45 -17.51
CA ILE A 131 -0.06 8.41 -17.33
C ILE A 131 -0.59 7.22 -18.13
N ALA A 132 -1.24 6.27 -17.45
CA ALA A 132 -1.84 5.11 -18.10
C ALA A 132 -3.03 5.53 -18.97
N LYS A 133 -3.12 4.99 -20.18
CA LYS A 133 -4.27 5.19 -21.06
C LYS A 133 -5.32 4.11 -20.79
N PHE A 134 -6.58 4.49 -20.81
CA PHE A 134 -7.72 3.59 -20.68
C PHE A 134 -8.61 3.70 -21.92
N ASN A 135 -9.19 2.57 -22.33
CA ASN A 135 -10.22 2.49 -23.35
C ASN A 135 -11.54 3.11 -22.85
N ASP A 136 -12.49 3.36 -23.76
CA ASP A 136 -13.83 3.90 -23.43
C ASP A 136 -14.64 2.97 -22.51
N ASP A 137 -14.31 1.68 -22.48
CA ASP A 137 -14.89 0.67 -21.58
C ASP A 137 -14.21 0.63 -20.18
N GLY A 138 -13.20 1.46 -19.95
CA GLY A 138 -12.45 1.55 -18.70
C GLY A 138 -11.33 0.51 -18.55
N THR A 139 -11.06 -0.30 -19.58
CA THR A 139 -9.93 -1.25 -19.57
C THR A 139 -8.61 -0.56 -19.92
N PRO A 140 -7.45 -1.02 -19.39
CA PRO A 140 -6.16 -0.45 -19.78
C PRO A 140 -5.88 -0.67 -21.27
N VAL A 141 -5.36 0.36 -21.95
CA VAL A 141 -4.89 0.21 -23.34
C VAL A 141 -3.64 -0.65 -23.31
N ALA A 142 -3.70 -1.85 -23.90
CA ALA A 142 -2.51 -2.66 -24.12
C ALA A 142 -1.65 -1.98 -25.20
N ASN A 143 -0.41 -1.65 -24.87
CA ASN A 143 0.59 -1.21 -25.84
C ASN A 143 1.07 -2.38 -26.70
#